data_AF-A0A0F5K550-F1
#
_entry.id   AF-A0A0F5K550-F1
#
_cell.length_a   1.000
_cell.length_b   1.000
_cell.length_c   1.000
_cell.angle_alpha   90.00
_cell.angle_beta   90.00
_cell.angle_gamma   90.00
#
_symmetry.space_group_name_H-M   'P 1'
#
loop_
_entity.id
_entity.type
_entity.pdbx_description
1 polymer ?
#
loop_
_entity_poly.entity_id
_entity_poly.type
_entity_poly.pdbx_seq_one_letter_code
_entity_poly.pdbx_strand_id
1 'polypeptide(L)'
;MHRHRAAPMTSRFFVPSLFRLPACTAMTAFHIGSTPMKQAPSTFDSVGPRADTTARPGGQSHDGAAPIFKNDALLAIEHGERLAEQADALAEYIAAEMDSEDEADRALREEETHEWIDPEALAEFLAETLQQDEDAQRTREALVADLQQGAPHTMLQLLRERCDNNPTKLFVSLQQAAGALRRGAVGSDQDQDSDAGQRAGRRGGGRREDTEAILERLADMTQELEFSHGTRIRADLNTGGVWQTPGDGRRLDAAEIVSLQASYATLVEGDTRIASVLHRVLDGVTALLDSPARAGTAAGENGTSPQAAGSVVQAVLERFILAVGRDIDSLRPSVDRAHLHALLTEKSHVTTAVTVLQQCDSLAEVLHPGSPADAGAAALQTMRKAVDLTDQSYFTPEAFVAFARTMAGQEQDPSAPDATPGTEGVPVVLARAIPFLHGFSAVLRDMPERVFVDDQQRMRAREAVQHALDDLIDEENAHV
;
A
#
# COMPACT_ATOMS: atom_id res chain seq x y z
N MET A 1 -17.95 -39.16 -54.43
CA MET A 1 -17.09 -39.12 -53.21
C MET A 1 -17.66 -38.09 -52.25
N HIS A 2 -18.63 -38.46 -51.42
CA HIS A 2 -19.22 -37.59 -50.41
C HIS A 2 -18.62 -37.95 -49.04
N ARG A 3 -17.92 -36.99 -48.41
CA ARG A 3 -17.46 -37.10 -47.03
C ARG A 3 -18.51 -36.50 -46.11
N HIS A 4 -19.10 -37.33 -45.27
CA HIS A 4 -19.91 -36.92 -44.13
C HIS A 4 -19.01 -36.33 -43.04
N ARG A 5 -19.32 -35.11 -42.60
CA ARG A 5 -18.84 -34.52 -41.33
C ARG A 5 -19.70 -35.08 -40.20
N ALA A 6 -19.08 -35.72 -39.22
CA ALA A 6 -19.70 -36.06 -37.94
C ALA A 6 -19.52 -34.87 -36.98
N ALA A 7 -20.61 -34.46 -36.33
CA ALA A 7 -20.63 -33.49 -35.25
C ALA A 7 -20.39 -34.19 -33.90
N PRO A 8 -19.73 -33.55 -32.92
CA PRO A 8 -19.56 -34.14 -31.59
C PRO A 8 -20.79 -33.95 -30.71
N MET A 9 -21.11 -35.02 -29.98
CA MET A 9 -22.17 -35.12 -28.97
C MET A 9 -21.89 -34.21 -27.78
N THR A 10 -22.91 -33.46 -27.37
CA THR A 10 -22.96 -32.72 -26.11
C THR A 10 -23.25 -33.69 -24.95
N SER A 11 -22.23 -33.95 -24.12
CA SER A 11 -22.40 -34.66 -22.85
C SER A 11 -22.93 -33.67 -21.80
N ARG A 12 -24.17 -33.87 -21.36
CA ARG A 12 -24.74 -33.23 -20.17
C ARG A 12 -24.25 -34.00 -18.95
N PHE A 13 -23.36 -33.39 -18.16
CA PHE A 13 -23.06 -33.89 -16.82
C PHE A 13 -24.05 -33.35 -15.81
N PHE A 14 -24.69 -34.31 -15.15
CA PHE A 14 -25.62 -34.19 -14.04
C PHE A 14 -24.79 -34.06 -12.75
N VAL A 15 -24.95 -32.97 -12.00
CA VAL A 15 -24.31 -32.79 -10.68
C VAL A 15 -25.34 -33.12 -9.60
N PRO A 16 -25.08 -34.10 -8.71
CA PRO A 16 -25.96 -34.34 -7.57
C PRO A 16 -25.68 -33.32 -6.46
N SER A 17 -26.75 -32.63 -6.09
CA SER A 17 -26.86 -31.69 -4.99
C SER A 17 -27.00 -32.42 -3.65
N LEU A 18 -25.93 -32.55 -2.87
CA LEU A 18 -26.01 -32.93 -1.46
C LEU A 18 -24.77 -32.42 -0.70
N PHE A 19 -24.88 -31.27 -0.03
CA PHE A 19 -24.33 -31.06 1.32
C PHE A 19 -25.01 -29.81 1.91
N ARG A 20 -25.93 -30.04 2.85
CA ARG A 20 -26.43 -29.05 3.80
C ARG A 20 -25.49 -29.07 4.99
N LEU A 21 -24.93 -27.91 5.36
CA LEU A 21 -24.37 -27.65 6.68
C LEU A 21 -24.97 -26.33 7.23
N PRO A 22 -25.02 -26.19 8.56
CA PRO A 22 -25.94 -25.29 9.23
C PRO A 22 -25.45 -23.85 9.28
N ALA A 23 -26.41 -22.94 9.22
CA ALA A 23 -26.23 -21.53 9.51
C ALA A 23 -25.84 -21.32 10.98
N CYS A 24 -24.67 -20.73 11.22
CA CYS A 24 -24.38 -19.99 12.45
C CYS A 24 -24.00 -18.56 12.05
N THR A 25 -25.04 -17.73 12.00
CA THR A 25 -24.96 -16.28 11.85
C THR A 25 -24.54 -15.68 13.19
N ALA A 26 -23.39 -15.02 13.26
CA ALA A 26 -23.09 -14.05 14.30
C ALA A 26 -22.67 -12.74 13.62
N MET A 27 -23.67 -11.96 13.20
CA MET A 27 -23.49 -10.55 12.87
C MET A 27 -23.44 -9.75 14.17
N THR A 28 -22.28 -9.20 14.50
CA THR A 28 -22.18 -8.12 15.48
C THR A 28 -22.29 -6.80 14.73
N ALA A 29 -23.52 -6.36 14.46
CA ALA A 29 -23.80 -5.02 13.96
C ALA A 29 -23.78 -4.04 15.14
N PHE A 30 -22.75 -3.18 15.20
CA PHE A 30 -22.73 -2.07 16.15
C PHE A 30 -23.67 -0.97 15.63
N HIS A 31 -24.87 -0.91 16.18
CA HIS A 31 -25.87 0.12 15.90
C HIS A 31 -25.70 1.26 16.92
N ILE A 32 -25.23 2.43 16.45
CA ILE A 32 -25.18 3.65 17.26
C ILE A 32 -26.62 4.16 17.42
N GLY A 33 -27.23 3.82 18.55
CA GLY A 33 -28.55 4.30 18.95
C GLY A 33 -28.47 5.76 19.42
N SER A 34 -28.92 6.68 18.58
CA SER A 34 -29.32 8.02 19.01
C SER A 34 -30.64 7.93 19.79
N THR A 35 -30.62 8.30 21.07
CA THR A 35 -31.84 8.43 21.88
C THR A 35 -32.24 9.91 21.98
N PRO A 36 -33.50 10.26 21.67
CA PRO A 36 -33.97 11.64 21.81
C PRO A 36 -34.38 11.93 23.27
N MET A 37 -33.85 13.03 23.82
CA MET A 37 -34.30 13.61 25.08
C MET A 37 -35.78 14.00 25.00
N LYS A 38 -36.59 13.37 25.85
CA LYS A 38 -37.98 13.76 26.12
C LYS A 38 -38.02 15.06 26.92
N GLN A 39 -38.66 16.07 26.33
CA GLN A 39 -39.21 17.22 27.04
C GLN A 39 -40.34 16.78 27.98
N ALA A 40 -40.38 17.38 29.18
CA ALA A 40 -41.57 17.42 30.02
C ALA A 40 -41.75 18.86 30.57
N PRO A 41 -43.00 19.27 30.84
CA PRO A 41 -43.42 20.67 30.81
C PRO A 41 -43.47 21.29 32.20
N SER A 42 -43.23 22.61 32.29
CA SER A 42 -43.58 23.40 33.46
C SER A 42 -44.48 24.58 33.07
N THR A 43 -45.78 24.37 33.24
CA THR A 43 -46.77 25.43 33.48
C THR A 43 -46.63 25.90 34.93
N PHE A 44 -46.45 27.21 35.18
CA PHE A 44 -47.31 27.95 36.11
C PHE A 44 -47.11 29.48 36.02
N ASP A 45 -48.28 30.11 36.08
CA ASP A 45 -48.72 31.49 36.17
C ASP A 45 -47.80 32.67 36.53
N SER A 46 -47.98 33.71 35.70
CA SER A 46 -48.43 35.08 36.00
C SER A 46 -48.24 35.66 37.40
N VAL A 47 -47.67 36.88 37.45
CA VAL A 47 -48.18 38.11 38.10
C VAL A 47 -47.09 39.19 37.98
N GLY A 48 -47.37 40.26 37.22
CA GLY A 48 -46.68 41.56 37.37
C GLY A 48 -47.27 42.34 38.54
N PRO A 49 -46.61 43.42 39.03
CA PRO A 49 -46.84 44.70 38.37
C PRO A 49 -45.68 45.74 38.39
N ARG A 50 -45.72 46.59 37.35
CA ARG A 50 -45.49 48.06 37.30
C ARG A 50 -44.84 48.79 38.49
N ALA A 51 -43.79 49.56 38.21
CA ALA A 51 -43.73 51.04 38.26
C ALA A 51 -42.29 51.47 37.85
N ASP A 52 -42.06 52.14 36.74
CA ASP A 52 -42.18 53.58 36.43
C ASP A 52 -41.10 54.51 37.04
N THR A 53 -40.66 55.43 36.17
CA THR A 53 -40.02 56.75 36.42
C THR A 53 -38.50 56.93 36.65
N THR A 54 -37.90 57.64 35.67
CA THR A 54 -37.05 58.86 35.72
C THR A 54 -35.51 58.80 35.90
N ALA A 55 -34.82 59.06 34.78
CA ALA A 55 -34.02 60.25 34.46
C ALA A 55 -32.79 60.68 35.34
N ARG A 56 -31.62 60.61 34.67
CA ARG A 56 -30.53 61.64 34.55
C ARG A 56 -29.48 61.77 35.70
N PRO A 57 -28.35 62.50 35.50
CA PRO A 57 -27.02 61.92 35.22
C PRO A 57 -25.89 62.36 36.19
N GLY A 58 -24.72 61.73 36.07
CA GLY A 58 -23.42 62.40 36.31
C GLY A 58 -22.49 61.76 37.37
N GLY A 59 -21.19 61.74 37.04
CA GLY A 59 -20.12 62.03 38.00
C GLY A 59 -19.25 60.88 38.54
N GLN A 60 -18.07 60.72 37.92
CA GLN A 60 -16.73 60.60 38.53
C GLN A 60 -16.38 59.46 39.53
N SER A 61 -15.50 58.59 39.04
CA SER A 61 -14.25 58.07 39.64
C SER A 61 -14.13 57.79 41.15
N HIS A 62 -13.88 56.52 41.51
CA HIS A 62 -12.72 56.11 42.32
C HIS A 62 -12.50 54.58 42.28
N ASP A 63 -11.25 54.23 42.57
CA ASP A 63 -10.62 52.90 42.65
C ASP A 63 -11.47 51.72 43.15
N GLY A 64 -11.25 50.58 42.51
CA GLY A 64 -11.74 49.27 42.96
C GLY A 64 -11.12 48.14 42.16
N ALA A 65 -9.85 47.83 42.43
CA ALA A 65 -9.21 46.61 41.95
C ALA A 65 -9.91 45.38 42.56
N ALA A 66 -10.66 44.66 41.74
CA ALA A 66 -11.18 43.33 42.07
C ALA A 66 -10.15 42.26 41.62
N PRO A 67 -9.88 41.23 42.44
CA PRO A 67 -8.94 40.16 42.10
C PRO A 67 -9.60 39.20 41.10
N ILE A 68 -8.99 39.07 39.92
CA ILE A 68 -9.41 38.16 38.86
C ILE A 68 -8.74 36.79 39.08
N PHE A 69 -9.58 35.75 39.20
CA PHE A 69 -9.36 34.33 38.94
C PHE A 69 -7.89 33.83 38.91
N LYS A 70 -7.36 33.41 40.05
CA LYS A 70 -6.11 32.62 40.15
C LYS A 70 -6.31 31.13 40.46
N ASN A 71 -7.55 30.68 40.72
CA ASN A 71 -7.79 29.28 41.12
C ASN A 71 -8.11 28.33 39.97
N ASP A 72 -8.76 28.79 38.89
CA ASP A 72 -9.09 27.89 37.76
C ASP A 72 -7.89 27.55 36.89
N ALA A 73 -6.87 28.43 36.85
CA ALA A 73 -5.62 28.17 36.14
C ALA A 73 -4.74 27.13 36.88
N LEU A 74 -4.84 27.01 38.20
CA LEU A 74 -4.04 26.05 38.97
C LEU A 74 -4.61 24.62 38.85
N LEU A 75 -5.94 24.48 38.85
CA LEU A 75 -6.62 23.18 38.64
C LEU A 75 -6.44 22.65 37.22
N ALA A 76 -6.31 23.52 36.21
CA ALA A 76 -6.02 23.11 34.84
C ALA A 76 -4.57 22.60 34.66
N ILE A 77 -3.61 23.14 35.43
CA ILE A 77 -2.21 22.68 35.41
C ILE A 77 -2.09 21.32 36.11
N GLU A 78 -2.71 21.12 37.28
CA GLU A 78 -2.70 19.81 37.97
C GLU A 78 -3.40 18.70 37.16
N HIS A 79 -4.48 19.03 36.43
CA HIS A 79 -5.12 18.07 35.53
C HIS A 79 -4.29 17.77 34.27
N GLY A 80 -3.52 18.74 33.77
CA GLY A 80 -2.61 18.55 32.64
C GLY A 80 -1.42 17.67 33.01
N GLU A 81 -0.81 17.88 34.19
CA GLU A 81 0.30 17.07 34.69
C GLU A 81 -0.11 15.61 34.91
N ARG A 82 -1.30 15.37 35.48
CA ARG A 82 -1.84 14.01 35.63
C ARG A 82 -2.09 13.28 34.33
N LEU A 83 -2.50 13.99 33.27
CA LEU A 83 -2.72 13.40 31.95
C LEU A 83 -1.38 13.09 31.26
N ALA A 84 -0.36 13.93 31.46
CA ALA A 84 0.99 13.66 30.98
C ALA A 84 1.59 12.42 31.67
N GLU A 85 1.50 12.32 33.00
CA GLU A 85 1.95 11.13 33.75
C GLU A 85 1.21 9.86 33.31
N GLN A 86 -0.10 9.95 33.03
CA GLN A 86 -0.87 8.82 32.52
C GLN A 86 -0.49 8.44 31.08
N ALA A 87 -0.16 9.41 30.23
CA ALA A 87 0.31 9.14 28.87
C ALA A 87 1.70 8.47 28.89
N ASP A 88 2.60 8.95 29.74
CA ASP A 88 3.94 8.36 29.91
C ASP A 88 3.85 6.93 30.46
N ALA A 89 3.01 6.69 31.49
CA ALA A 89 2.81 5.34 32.03
C ALA A 89 2.19 4.38 31.00
N LEU A 90 1.32 4.87 30.12
CA LEU A 90 0.69 4.07 29.07
C LEU A 90 1.68 3.80 27.93
N ALA A 91 2.55 4.75 27.59
CA ALA A 91 3.63 4.56 26.64
C ALA A 91 4.68 3.55 27.16
N GLU A 92 5.04 3.63 28.44
CA GLU A 92 5.96 2.67 29.09
C GLU A 92 5.34 1.27 29.16
N TYR A 93 4.04 1.16 29.43
CA TYR A 93 3.32 -0.11 29.39
C TYR A 93 3.30 -0.71 27.99
N ILE A 94 2.97 0.07 26.95
CA ILE A 94 3.00 -0.41 25.56
C ILE A 94 4.41 -0.83 25.15
N ALA A 95 5.44 -0.06 25.52
CA ALA A 95 6.83 -0.40 25.24
C ALA A 95 7.24 -1.70 25.94
N ALA A 96 6.87 -1.90 27.20
CA ALA A 96 7.18 -3.12 27.95
C ALA A 96 6.43 -4.35 27.39
N GLU A 97 5.17 -4.18 26.96
CA GLU A 97 4.40 -5.25 26.31
C GLU A 97 5.06 -5.63 24.98
N MET A 98 5.44 -4.64 24.16
CA MET A 98 6.16 -4.85 22.89
C MET A 98 7.52 -5.52 23.08
N ASP A 99 8.31 -5.09 24.08
CA ASP A 99 9.60 -5.72 24.39
C ASP A 99 9.42 -7.19 24.81
N SER A 100 8.35 -7.51 25.55
CA SER A 100 8.04 -8.88 25.96
C SER A 100 7.59 -9.75 24.79
N GLU A 101 6.83 -9.19 23.84
CA GLU A 101 6.45 -9.87 22.61
C GLU A 101 7.68 -10.08 21.71
N ASP A 102 8.55 -9.07 21.58
CA ASP A 102 9.77 -9.16 20.79
C ASP A 102 10.75 -10.20 21.35
N GLU A 103 10.83 -10.35 22.67
CA GLU A 103 11.66 -11.36 23.30
C GLU A 103 11.07 -12.77 23.16
N ALA A 104 9.74 -12.92 23.22
CA ALA A 104 9.06 -14.16 22.90
C ALA A 104 9.21 -14.55 21.42
N ASP A 105 9.07 -13.58 20.50
CA ASP A 105 9.26 -13.78 19.07
C ASP A 105 10.71 -14.08 18.72
N ARG A 106 11.69 -13.48 19.41
CA ARG A 106 13.11 -13.78 19.25
C ARG A 106 13.44 -15.19 19.76
N ALA A 107 12.87 -15.60 20.90
CA ALA A 107 13.00 -16.96 21.41
C ALA A 107 12.37 -18.00 20.46
N LEU A 108 11.20 -17.70 19.89
CA LEU A 108 10.55 -18.55 18.87
C LEU A 108 11.41 -18.65 17.60
N ARG A 109 12.00 -17.55 17.12
CA ARG A 109 12.89 -17.56 15.95
C ARG A 109 14.17 -18.39 16.18
N GLU A 110 14.68 -18.45 17.40
CA GLU A 110 15.87 -19.24 17.74
C GLU A 110 15.57 -20.74 17.95
N GLU A 111 14.35 -21.10 18.35
CA GLU A 111 13.95 -22.48 18.67
C GLU A 111 13.20 -23.21 17.53
N GLU A 112 12.72 -22.49 16.50
CA GLU A 112 12.04 -23.10 15.35
C GLU A 112 13.01 -23.86 14.43
N THR A 113 13.14 -25.17 14.68
CA THR A 113 13.53 -26.15 13.66
C THR A 113 12.71 -25.91 12.39
N HIS A 114 13.35 -25.81 11.22
CA HIS A 114 12.73 -25.49 9.93
C HIS A 114 11.43 -26.26 9.67
N GLU A 115 10.32 -25.67 10.08
CA GLU A 115 9.00 -26.23 9.87
C GLU A 115 8.58 -25.85 8.45
N TRP A 116 8.45 -26.88 7.61
CA TRP A 116 7.92 -26.75 6.26
C TRP A 116 6.54 -26.12 6.35
N ILE A 117 6.27 -25.11 5.51
CA ILE A 117 4.95 -24.48 5.50
C ILE A 117 3.91 -25.56 5.25
N ASP A 118 2.82 -25.54 6.01
CA ASP A 118 1.71 -26.47 5.83
C ASP A 118 1.30 -26.48 4.35
N PRO A 119 1.33 -27.65 3.67
CA PRO A 119 0.94 -27.75 2.28
C PRO A 119 -0.48 -27.24 1.99
N GLU A 120 -1.39 -27.21 2.97
CA GLU A 120 -2.72 -26.62 2.81
C GLU A 120 -2.67 -25.08 2.78
N ALA A 121 -1.93 -24.45 3.69
CA ALA A 121 -1.72 -23.00 3.69
C ALA A 121 -0.99 -22.52 2.42
N LEU A 122 -0.03 -23.31 1.94
CA LEU A 122 0.67 -23.07 0.68
C LEU A 122 -0.27 -23.20 -0.53
N ALA A 123 -1.19 -24.17 -0.50
CA ALA A 123 -2.18 -24.35 -1.54
C ALA A 123 -3.21 -23.23 -1.56
N GLU A 124 -3.61 -22.70 -0.41
CA GLU A 124 -4.48 -21.52 -0.29
C GLU A 124 -3.81 -20.27 -0.85
N PHE A 125 -2.56 -19.98 -0.45
CA PHE A 125 -1.78 -18.87 -1.00
C PHE A 125 -1.71 -18.91 -2.53
N LEU A 126 -1.47 -20.10 -3.09
CA LEU A 126 -1.39 -20.31 -4.54
C LEU A 126 -2.75 -20.27 -5.24
N ALA A 127 -3.80 -20.81 -4.60
CA ALA A 127 -5.15 -20.75 -5.13
C ALA A 127 -5.66 -19.30 -5.16
N GLU A 128 -5.18 -18.46 -4.25
CA GLU A 128 -5.35 -17.01 -4.27
C GLU A 128 -4.40 -16.41 -5.31
N THR A 129 -3.11 -16.23 -5.01
CA THR A 129 -2.16 -15.47 -5.86
C THR A 129 -1.92 -15.99 -7.27
N LEU A 130 -2.02 -17.30 -7.49
CA LEU A 130 -1.71 -17.97 -8.75
C LEU A 130 -2.95 -18.63 -9.39
N GLN A 131 -4.15 -18.14 -9.04
CA GLN A 131 -5.43 -18.59 -9.59
C GLN A 131 -5.40 -18.51 -11.13
N GLN A 132 -5.09 -19.65 -11.77
CA GLN A 132 -5.01 -19.97 -13.22
C GLN A 132 -3.66 -20.47 -13.77
N ASP A 133 -2.64 -20.71 -12.95
CA ASP A 133 -1.36 -21.13 -13.53
C ASP A 133 -1.26 -22.65 -13.73
N GLU A 134 -1.88 -23.17 -14.81
CA GLU A 134 -1.60 -24.54 -15.31
C GLU A 134 -0.08 -24.75 -15.49
N ASP A 135 0.67 -23.69 -15.79
CA ASP A 135 2.10 -23.75 -15.98
C ASP A 135 2.85 -23.89 -14.64
N ALA A 136 2.32 -23.39 -13.52
CA ALA A 136 2.86 -23.68 -12.19
C ALA A 136 2.73 -25.17 -11.84
N GLN A 137 1.58 -25.78 -12.13
CA GLN A 137 1.40 -27.22 -11.89
C GLN A 137 2.27 -28.09 -12.81
N ARG A 138 2.37 -27.74 -14.09
CA ARG A 138 3.31 -28.39 -15.02
C ARG A 138 4.77 -28.18 -14.60
N THR A 139 5.10 -27.00 -14.06
CA THR A 139 6.44 -26.71 -13.55
C THR A 139 6.77 -27.57 -12.34
N ARG A 140 5.82 -27.78 -11.43
CA ARG A 140 5.97 -28.72 -10.31
C ARG A 140 6.20 -30.16 -10.78
N GLU A 141 5.40 -30.65 -11.71
CA GLU A 141 5.51 -32.02 -12.23
C GLU A 141 6.83 -32.24 -12.98
N ALA A 142 7.24 -31.26 -13.80
CA ALA A 142 8.54 -31.27 -14.45
C ALA A 142 9.68 -31.24 -13.43
N LEU A 143 9.55 -30.44 -12.35
CA LEU A 143 10.58 -30.35 -11.32
C LEU A 143 10.78 -31.68 -10.60
N VAL A 144 9.68 -32.33 -10.18
CA VAL A 144 9.75 -33.63 -9.51
C VAL A 144 10.37 -34.67 -10.44
N ALA A 145 10.06 -34.65 -11.74
CA ALA A 145 10.66 -35.55 -12.71
C ALA A 145 12.16 -35.30 -12.94
N ASP A 146 12.60 -34.03 -12.95
CA ASP A 146 14.01 -33.66 -13.11
C ASP A 146 14.84 -33.94 -11.85
N LEU A 147 14.25 -33.74 -10.66
CA LEU A 147 14.85 -34.10 -9.37
C LEU A 147 15.12 -35.61 -9.30
N GLN A 148 14.18 -36.43 -9.77
CA GLN A 148 14.36 -37.88 -9.84
C GLN A 148 15.44 -38.33 -10.83
N GLN A 149 15.85 -37.45 -11.76
CA GLN A 149 16.90 -37.72 -12.75
C GLN A 149 18.29 -37.23 -12.33
N GLY A 150 18.43 -36.54 -11.19
CA GLY A 150 19.73 -36.17 -10.60
C GLY A 150 20.45 -35.01 -11.28
N ALA A 151 19.73 -34.03 -11.85
CA ALA A 151 20.31 -32.86 -12.53
C ALA A 151 20.02 -31.52 -11.79
N PRO A 152 20.55 -31.32 -10.57
CA PRO A 152 20.14 -30.23 -9.66
C PRO A 152 20.55 -28.81 -10.10
N HIS A 153 21.70 -28.65 -10.77
CA HIS A 153 22.18 -27.31 -11.14
C HIS A 153 21.44 -26.72 -12.34
N THR A 154 21.18 -27.55 -13.36
CA THR A 154 20.35 -27.17 -14.51
C THR A 154 18.93 -26.84 -14.07
N MET A 155 18.43 -27.56 -13.04
CA MET A 155 17.11 -27.36 -12.47
C MET A 155 16.93 -25.98 -11.81
N LEU A 156 17.88 -25.50 -10.99
CA LEU A 156 17.76 -24.17 -10.38
C LEU A 156 17.75 -23.05 -11.43
N GLN A 157 18.53 -23.19 -12.51
CA GLN A 157 18.53 -22.23 -13.61
C GLN A 157 17.18 -22.25 -14.35
N LEU A 158 16.68 -23.44 -14.68
CA LEU A 158 15.38 -23.60 -15.35
C LEU A 158 14.21 -23.10 -14.47
N LEU A 159 14.28 -23.34 -13.16
CA LEU A 159 13.31 -22.80 -12.21
C LEU A 159 13.38 -21.28 -12.15
N ARG A 160 14.58 -20.71 -12.05
CA ARG A 160 14.77 -19.25 -12.05
C ARG A 160 14.21 -18.60 -13.30
N GLU A 161 14.47 -19.21 -14.46
CA GLU A 161 13.92 -18.76 -15.74
C GLU A 161 12.39 -18.87 -15.77
N ARG A 162 11.81 -19.98 -15.29
CA ARG A 162 10.34 -20.17 -15.28
C ARG A 162 9.60 -19.34 -14.24
N CYS A 163 10.25 -19.01 -13.13
CA CYS A 163 9.66 -18.21 -12.07
C CYS A 163 9.92 -16.70 -12.26
N ASP A 164 10.42 -16.27 -13.42
CA ASP A 164 10.77 -14.89 -13.74
C ASP A 164 11.73 -14.26 -12.69
N ASN A 165 12.60 -15.08 -12.09
CA ASN A 165 13.43 -14.71 -10.95
C ASN A 165 12.68 -14.18 -9.71
N ASN A 166 11.38 -14.45 -9.58
CA ASN A 166 10.62 -14.11 -8.38
C ASN A 166 10.99 -15.09 -7.23
N PRO A 167 11.60 -14.62 -6.13
CA PRO A 167 12.08 -15.50 -5.06
C PRO A 167 10.95 -16.24 -4.34
N THR A 168 9.77 -15.62 -4.21
CA THR A 168 8.58 -16.21 -3.59
C THR A 168 8.06 -17.39 -4.42
N LYS A 169 7.92 -17.21 -5.74
CA LYS A 169 7.51 -18.29 -6.65
C LYS A 169 8.50 -19.47 -6.59
N LEU A 170 9.80 -19.18 -6.56
CA LEU A 170 10.84 -20.20 -6.42
C LEU A 170 10.74 -20.96 -5.10
N PHE A 171 10.65 -20.23 -3.99
CA PHE A 171 10.52 -20.78 -2.65
C PHE A 171 9.31 -21.71 -2.55
N VAL A 172 8.14 -21.26 -3.00
CA VAL A 172 6.91 -22.05 -3.00
C VAL A 172 7.04 -23.29 -3.90
N SER A 173 7.66 -23.16 -5.08
CA SER A 173 7.87 -24.30 -5.99
C SER A 173 8.76 -25.39 -5.37
N LEU A 174 9.83 -25.00 -4.66
CA LEU A 174 10.72 -25.94 -3.96
C LEU A 174 9.98 -26.63 -2.80
N GLN A 175 9.21 -25.87 -2.01
CA GLN A 175 8.37 -26.39 -0.92
C GLN A 175 7.36 -27.43 -1.42
N GLN A 176 6.69 -27.15 -2.54
CA GLN A 176 5.75 -28.08 -3.16
C GLN A 176 6.42 -29.36 -3.66
N ALA A 177 7.59 -29.25 -4.26
CA ALA A 177 8.31 -30.40 -4.77
C ALA A 177 8.79 -31.32 -3.65
N ALA A 178 9.31 -30.75 -2.56
CA ALA A 178 9.64 -31.52 -1.36
C ALA A 178 8.40 -32.22 -0.79
N GLY A 179 7.27 -31.51 -0.68
CA GLY A 179 6.00 -32.11 -0.24
C GLY A 179 5.50 -33.24 -1.16
N ALA A 180 5.66 -33.09 -2.48
CA ALA A 180 5.30 -34.12 -3.45
C ALA A 180 6.19 -35.36 -3.34
N LEU A 181 7.50 -35.18 -3.18
CA LEU A 181 8.45 -36.28 -2.97
C LEU A 181 8.16 -37.04 -1.68
N ARG A 182 7.86 -36.33 -0.58
CA ARG A 182 7.45 -36.95 0.70
C ARG A 182 6.20 -37.79 0.56
N ARG A 183 5.15 -37.28 -0.10
CA ARG A 183 3.91 -38.03 -0.36
C ARG A 183 4.14 -39.25 -1.25
N GLY A 184 4.99 -39.13 -2.26
CA GLY A 184 5.37 -40.24 -3.15
C GLY A 184 6.16 -41.33 -2.44
N ALA A 185 7.05 -40.97 -1.51
CA ALA A 185 7.79 -41.91 -0.68
C ALA A 185 6.85 -42.72 0.22
N VAL A 186 5.90 -42.05 0.88
CA VAL A 186 4.91 -42.67 1.79
C VAL A 186 4.01 -43.68 1.06
N GLY A 187 3.68 -43.46 -0.21
CA GLY A 187 2.86 -44.39 -1.00
C GLY A 187 3.59 -45.64 -1.48
N SER A 188 4.92 -45.64 -1.53
CA SER A 188 5.71 -46.74 -2.11
C SER A 188 6.14 -47.84 -1.12
N ASP A 189 6.02 -47.58 0.18
CA ASP A 189 6.38 -48.54 1.23
C ASP A 189 5.23 -49.48 1.62
N GLN A 190 3.96 -49.12 1.36
CA GLN A 190 2.82 -49.97 1.71
C GLN A 190 2.53 -51.10 0.71
N ASP A 191 3.07 -51.06 -0.52
CA ASP A 191 2.84 -52.10 -1.54
C ASP A 191 3.97 -53.15 -1.63
N GLN A 192 5.02 -53.04 -0.81
CA GLN A 192 6.19 -53.94 -0.87
C GLN A 192 6.03 -55.30 -0.17
N ASP A 193 4.91 -55.56 0.51
CA ASP A 193 4.61 -56.87 1.13
C ASP A 193 4.04 -57.91 0.14
N SER A 194 4.04 -57.62 -1.17
CA SER A 194 3.67 -58.59 -2.20
C SER A 194 4.88 -59.17 -2.93
N ASP A 195 5.07 -60.47 -2.73
CA ASP A 195 6.15 -61.42 -3.09
C ASP A 195 6.61 -61.46 -4.58
N ALA A 196 6.20 -60.49 -5.41
CA ALA A 196 6.55 -60.38 -6.83
C ALA A 196 7.79 -59.50 -7.12
N GLY A 197 8.25 -58.71 -6.14
CA GLY A 197 9.35 -57.72 -6.32
C GLY A 197 10.76 -58.31 -6.48
N GLN A 198 11.02 -59.54 -6.04
CA GLN A 198 12.38 -60.11 -6.06
C GLN A 198 12.88 -60.53 -7.46
N ARG A 199 12.02 -60.55 -8.50
CA ARG A 199 12.42 -60.96 -9.86
C ARG A 199 12.72 -59.81 -10.82
N ALA A 200 12.40 -58.56 -10.48
CA ALA A 200 12.65 -57.40 -11.35
C ALA A 200 13.95 -56.62 -11.01
N GLY A 201 14.58 -56.87 -9.86
CA GLY A 201 15.71 -56.08 -9.34
C GLY A 201 17.08 -56.25 -10.01
N ARG A 202 17.18 -56.62 -11.30
CA ARG A 202 18.50 -56.85 -11.95
C ARG A 202 18.76 -56.16 -13.29
N ARG A 203 17.85 -55.33 -13.80
CA ARG A 203 18.08 -54.61 -15.06
C ARG A 203 17.71 -53.13 -14.93
N GLY A 204 18.62 -52.35 -14.37
CA GLY A 204 18.50 -50.89 -14.33
C GLY A 204 19.20 -50.26 -13.14
N GLY A 205 20.49 -50.55 -12.94
CA GLY A 205 21.33 -49.91 -11.91
C GLY A 205 21.73 -48.48 -12.29
N GLY A 206 20.75 -47.66 -12.70
CA GLY A 206 20.92 -46.21 -12.70
C GLY A 206 20.85 -45.75 -11.25
N ARG A 207 21.86 -45.02 -10.78
CA ARG A 207 21.89 -44.43 -9.44
C ARG A 207 20.66 -43.54 -9.25
N ARG A 208 19.59 -44.09 -8.67
CA ARG A 208 18.57 -43.26 -8.03
C ARG A 208 19.28 -42.61 -6.86
N GLU A 209 19.47 -41.30 -6.95
CA GLU A 209 19.86 -40.50 -5.80
C GLU A 209 18.84 -40.80 -4.69
N ASP A 210 19.32 -40.99 -3.47
CA ASP A 210 18.46 -41.31 -2.34
C ASP A 210 17.41 -40.18 -2.19
N THR A 211 16.13 -40.53 -2.05
CA THR A 211 15.06 -39.53 -1.89
C THR A 211 15.39 -38.58 -0.74
N GLU A 212 16.04 -39.08 0.30
CA GLU A 212 16.48 -38.28 1.43
C GLU A 212 17.53 -37.22 1.03
N ALA A 213 18.50 -37.59 0.21
CA ALA A 213 19.52 -36.66 -0.29
C ALA A 213 18.91 -35.56 -1.18
N ILE A 214 17.83 -35.88 -1.91
CA ILE A 214 17.08 -34.89 -2.69
C ILE A 214 16.32 -33.93 -1.76
N LEU A 215 15.67 -34.45 -0.71
CA LEU A 215 14.96 -33.64 0.27
C LEU A 215 15.89 -32.72 1.06
N GLU A 216 17.06 -33.21 1.47
CA GLU A 216 18.11 -32.41 2.11
C GLU A 216 18.56 -31.26 1.20
N ARG A 217 18.85 -31.54 -0.08
CA ARG A 217 19.21 -30.50 -1.04
C ARG A 217 18.09 -29.47 -1.28
N LEU A 218 16.84 -29.91 -1.34
CA LEU A 218 15.69 -29.00 -1.43
C LEU A 218 15.60 -28.11 -0.19
N ALA A 219 15.83 -28.67 1.00
CA ALA A 219 15.88 -27.92 2.25
C ALA A 219 16.98 -26.84 2.21
N ASP A 220 18.20 -27.20 1.82
CA ASP A 220 19.33 -26.27 1.70
C ASP A 220 19.02 -25.12 0.74
N MET A 221 18.43 -25.42 -0.43
CA MET A 221 18.08 -24.39 -1.42
C MET A 221 16.97 -23.47 -0.93
N THR A 222 15.96 -24.01 -0.26
CA THR A 222 14.91 -23.22 0.38
C THR A 222 15.51 -22.32 1.46
N GLN A 223 16.40 -22.85 2.30
CA GLN A 223 17.06 -22.09 3.35
C GLN A 223 17.92 -20.97 2.78
N GLU A 224 18.67 -21.21 1.71
CA GLU A 224 19.46 -20.17 1.02
C GLU A 224 18.57 -19.04 0.46
N LEU A 225 17.40 -19.39 -0.11
CA LEU A 225 16.43 -18.40 -0.57
C LEU A 225 15.83 -17.59 0.58
N GLU A 226 15.47 -18.25 1.68
CA GLU A 226 14.94 -17.57 2.86
C GLU A 226 16.00 -16.69 3.54
N PHE A 227 17.26 -17.13 3.54
CA PHE A 227 18.37 -16.32 4.02
C PHE A 227 18.58 -15.07 3.15
N SER A 228 18.52 -15.21 1.82
CA SER A 228 18.78 -14.11 0.89
C SER A 228 17.60 -13.16 0.68
N HIS A 229 16.37 -13.67 0.80
CA HIS A 229 15.14 -12.99 0.40
C HIS A 229 13.99 -13.17 1.40
N GLY A 230 14.28 -13.53 2.65
CA GLY A 230 13.29 -13.89 3.66
C GLY A 230 12.20 -12.84 3.83
N THR A 231 12.58 -11.57 3.99
CA THR A 231 11.62 -10.46 4.13
C THR A 231 10.66 -10.38 2.96
N ARG A 232 11.17 -10.33 1.73
CA ARG A 232 10.33 -10.32 0.52
C ARG A 232 9.44 -11.55 0.39
N ILE A 233 9.99 -12.74 0.60
CA ILE A 233 9.23 -14.00 0.52
C ILE A 233 8.06 -13.97 1.51
N ARG A 234 8.32 -13.56 2.76
CA ARG A 234 7.31 -13.47 3.81
C ARG A 234 6.29 -12.37 3.52
N ALA A 235 6.72 -11.19 3.08
CA ALA A 235 5.83 -10.08 2.69
C ALA A 235 4.86 -10.52 1.59
N ASP A 236 5.35 -11.19 0.55
CA ASP A 236 4.51 -11.70 -0.54
C ASP A 236 3.52 -12.77 -0.03
N LEU A 237 4.01 -13.74 0.76
CA LEU A 237 3.20 -14.83 1.32
C LEU A 237 2.08 -14.31 2.23
N ASN A 238 2.41 -13.38 3.12
CA ASN A 238 1.48 -12.86 4.11
C ASN A 238 0.39 -11.98 3.47
N THR A 239 0.70 -11.30 2.37
CA THR A 239 -0.18 -10.28 1.77
C THR A 239 -0.88 -10.72 0.49
N GLY A 240 -0.58 -11.91 -0.04
CA GLY A 240 -1.11 -12.42 -1.32
C GLY A 240 -2.62 -12.22 -1.52
N GLY A 241 -3.43 -12.61 -0.55
CA GLY A 241 -4.90 -12.47 -0.60
C GLY A 241 -5.40 -11.02 -0.53
N VAL A 242 -4.64 -10.11 0.06
CA VAL A 242 -5.04 -8.69 0.19
C VAL A 242 -5.12 -8.03 -1.18
N TRP A 243 -4.16 -8.30 -2.06
CA TRP A 243 -4.09 -7.70 -3.40
C TRP A 243 -5.25 -8.10 -4.30
N GLN A 244 -5.91 -9.22 -3.99
CA GLN A 244 -7.08 -9.71 -4.75
C GLN A 244 -8.40 -9.13 -4.27
N THR A 245 -8.38 -8.51 -3.08
CA THR A 245 -9.56 -7.87 -2.53
C THR A 245 -9.95 -6.70 -3.46
N PRO A 246 -11.18 -6.69 -3.99
CA PRO A 246 -11.64 -5.62 -4.87
C PRO A 246 -11.74 -4.32 -4.07
N GLY A 247 -10.76 -3.44 -4.25
CA GLY A 247 -10.78 -2.03 -3.85
C GLY A 247 -11.46 -1.21 -4.94
N ASP A 248 -12.27 -0.23 -4.54
CA ASP A 248 -13.13 0.58 -5.43
C ASP A 248 -14.00 -0.23 -6.39
N GLY A 249 -14.30 -1.49 -6.05
CA GLY A 249 -15.05 -2.41 -6.91
C GLY A 249 -14.28 -2.95 -8.11
N ARG A 250 -12.98 -2.63 -8.26
CA ARG A 250 -12.12 -3.13 -9.35
C ARG A 250 -11.22 -4.27 -8.87
N ARG A 251 -11.22 -5.37 -9.64
CA ARG A 251 -10.20 -6.42 -9.50
C ARG A 251 -8.92 -5.99 -10.20
N LEU A 252 -7.79 -6.19 -9.53
CA LEU A 252 -6.48 -5.99 -10.10
C LEU A 252 -6.14 -7.17 -11.01
N ASP A 253 -5.42 -6.89 -12.10
CA ASP A 253 -4.85 -7.94 -12.92
C ASP A 253 -3.55 -8.50 -12.30
N ALA A 254 -3.02 -9.59 -12.89
CA ALA A 254 -1.83 -10.25 -12.36
C ALA A 254 -0.58 -9.35 -12.40
N ALA A 255 -0.42 -8.49 -13.41
CA ALA A 255 0.73 -7.61 -13.51
C ALA A 255 0.68 -6.49 -12.47
N GLU A 256 -0.52 -5.94 -12.25
CA GLU A 256 -0.80 -4.94 -11.22
C GLU A 256 -0.54 -5.50 -9.82
N ILE A 257 -0.99 -6.73 -9.54
CA ILE A 257 -0.72 -7.41 -8.27
C ILE A 257 0.78 -7.56 -8.04
N VAL A 258 1.52 -8.05 -9.04
CA VAL A 258 2.98 -8.22 -8.95
C VAL A 258 3.68 -6.89 -8.68
N SER A 259 3.25 -5.81 -9.34
CA SER A 259 3.81 -4.48 -9.12
C SER A 259 3.56 -3.95 -7.72
N LEU A 260 2.35 -4.14 -7.18
CA LEU A 260 2.00 -3.71 -5.82
C LEU A 260 2.70 -4.56 -4.76
N GLN A 261 2.81 -5.87 -4.97
CA GLN A 261 3.60 -6.76 -4.11
C GLN A 261 5.07 -6.33 -4.06
N ALA A 262 5.68 -6.04 -5.21
CA ALA A 262 7.06 -5.55 -5.25
C ALA A 262 7.21 -4.20 -4.52
N SER A 263 6.24 -3.31 -4.68
CA SER A 263 6.22 -2.01 -3.99
C SER A 263 6.05 -2.17 -2.47
N TYR A 264 5.23 -3.12 -2.04
CA TYR A 264 5.04 -3.49 -0.63
C TYR A 264 6.28 -4.13 -0.01
N ALA A 265 6.89 -5.12 -0.68
CA ALA A 265 8.14 -5.72 -0.23
C ALA A 265 9.23 -4.65 -0.07
N THR A 266 9.34 -3.75 -1.04
CA THR A 266 10.26 -2.62 -0.96
C THR A 266 9.93 -1.74 0.24
N LEU A 267 8.65 -1.41 0.46
CA LEU A 267 8.16 -0.62 1.60
C LEU A 267 8.62 -1.20 2.93
N VAL A 268 8.40 -2.49 3.13
CA VAL A 268 8.73 -3.21 4.36
C VAL A 268 10.25 -3.36 4.56
N GLU A 269 11.03 -3.47 3.48
CA GLU A 269 12.50 -3.62 3.56
C GLU A 269 13.24 -2.29 3.85
N GLY A 270 12.59 -1.13 3.73
CA GLY A 270 13.29 0.15 3.82
C GLY A 270 12.92 1.01 5.02
N ASP A 271 13.25 2.29 4.91
CA ASP A 271 13.04 3.25 6.00
C ASP A 271 11.55 3.51 6.24
N THR A 272 11.16 3.61 7.51
CA THR A 272 9.80 3.96 7.94
C THR A 272 9.51 5.45 7.82
N ARG A 273 10.47 6.26 7.36
CA ARG A 273 10.26 7.67 7.05
C ARG A 273 9.12 7.84 6.08
N ILE A 274 8.21 8.75 6.42
CA ILE A 274 7.02 9.01 5.62
C ILE A 274 7.31 9.39 4.17
N ALA A 275 8.36 10.18 3.91
CA ALA A 275 8.73 10.55 2.55
C ALA A 275 9.05 9.30 1.70
N SER A 276 9.81 8.36 2.27
CA SER A 276 10.13 7.09 1.63
C SER A 276 8.90 6.22 1.43
N VAL A 277 8.01 6.15 2.43
CA VAL A 277 6.72 5.45 2.30
C VAL A 277 5.88 6.03 1.16
N LEU A 278 5.75 7.36 1.10
CA LEU A 278 4.99 8.06 0.06
C LEU A 278 5.59 7.82 -1.32
N HIS A 279 6.91 7.93 -1.49
CA HIS A 279 7.54 7.63 -2.78
C HIS A 279 7.21 6.23 -3.28
N ARG A 280 7.27 5.22 -2.39
CA ARG A 280 7.00 3.83 -2.75
C ARG A 280 5.53 3.57 -3.09
N VAL A 281 4.63 4.21 -2.35
CA VAL A 281 3.19 4.18 -2.69
C VAL A 281 2.96 4.84 -4.05
N LEU A 282 3.58 5.99 -4.31
CA LEU A 282 3.48 6.69 -5.59
C LEU A 282 4.08 5.87 -6.74
N ASP A 283 5.16 5.11 -6.52
CA ASP A 283 5.71 4.15 -7.50
C ASP A 283 4.72 3.05 -7.84
N GLY A 284 4.09 2.44 -6.83
CA GLY A 284 3.04 1.44 -7.03
C GLY A 284 1.84 1.98 -7.80
N VAL A 285 1.43 3.23 -7.53
CA VAL A 285 0.34 3.90 -8.24
C VAL A 285 0.72 4.20 -9.69
N THR A 286 1.92 4.74 -9.94
CA THR A 286 2.38 5.05 -11.30
C THR A 286 2.36 3.79 -12.15
N ALA A 287 2.89 2.67 -11.64
CA ALA A 287 2.83 1.39 -12.34
C ALA A 287 1.39 0.91 -12.62
N LEU A 288 0.46 1.21 -11.71
CA LEU A 288 -0.97 0.90 -11.89
C LEU A 288 -1.65 1.80 -12.94
N LEU A 289 -1.21 3.05 -13.10
CA LEU A 289 -1.74 3.96 -14.12
C LEU A 289 -1.16 3.67 -15.50
N ASP A 290 0.12 3.29 -15.56
CA ASP A 290 0.81 2.92 -16.80
C ASP A 290 0.41 1.52 -17.32
N SER A 291 -0.34 0.75 -16.52
CA SER A 291 -0.78 -0.60 -16.92
C SER A 291 -1.61 -0.56 -18.21
N PRO A 292 -1.27 -1.37 -19.23
CA PRO A 292 -1.97 -1.39 -20.52
C PRO A 292 -3.44 -1.83 -20.40
N ALA A 293 -3.78 -2.56 -19.33
CA ALA A 293 -5.17 -2.92 -19.03
C ALA A 293 -6.06 -1.67 -18.86
N ARG A 294 -5.50 -0.59 -18.32
CA ARG A 294 -6.19 0.68 -18.12
C ARG A 294 -6.35 1.48 -19.41
N ALA A 295 -5.31 1.50 -20.23
CA ALA A 295 -5.33 2.12 -21.56
C ALA A 295 -6.42 1.49 -22.46
N GLY A 296 -6.66 0.18 -22.34
CA GLY A 296 -7.71 -0.53 -23.08
C GLY A 296 -9.14 -0.19 -22.64
N THR A 297 -9.37 0.06 -21.35
CA THR A 297 -10.72 0.36 -20.81
C THR A 297 -11.21 1.78 -21.07
N ALA A 298 -10.30 2.75 -21.25
CA ALA A 298 -10.65 4.14 -21.54
C ALA A 298 -11.33 4.32 -22.92
N ALA A 299 -11.20 3.34 -23.82
CA ALA A 299 -11.82 3.34 -25.15
C ALA A 299 -13.21 2.65 -25.21
N GLY A 300 -13.71 2.13 -24.09
CA GLY A 300 -14.98 1.39 -24.03
C GLY A 300 -16.22 2.27 -23.83
N GLU A 301 -17.27 2.02 -24.61
CA GLU A 301 -18.55 2.76 -24.73
C GLU A 301 -19.37 2.94 -23.43
N ASN A 302 -18.94 2.39 -22.30
CA ASN A 302 -19.58 2.60 -21.00
C ASN A 302 -18.86 3.74 -20.29
N GLY A 303 -19.40 4.95 -20.41
CA GLY A 303 -18.87 6.24 -19.92
C GLY A 303 -18.61 6.35 -18.41
N THR A 304 -17.83 5.44 -17.85
CA THR A 304 -17.21 5.56 -16.55
C THR A 304 -16.14 6.63 -16.70
N SER A 305 -16.36 7.79 -16.08
CA SER A 305 -15.37 8.86 -16.03
C SER A 305 -14.02 8.29 -15.62
N PRO A 306 -12.91 8.71 -16.24
CA PRO A 306 -11.58 8.38 -15.75
C PRO A 306 -11.52 8.71 -14.25
N GLN A 307 -11.19 7.70 -13.44
CA GLN A 307 -11.02 7.89 -12.01
C GLN A 307 -9.88 8.87 -11.79
N ALA A 308 -10.12 9.90 -10.98
CA ALA A 308 -9.09 10.85 -10.57
C ALA A 308 -7.93 10.09 -9.92
N ALA A 309 -6.67 10.48 -10.19
CA ALA A 309 -5.51 9.77 -9.66
C ALA A 309 -5.56 9.68 -8.13
N GLY A 310 -6.08 10.70 -7.45
CA GLY A 310 -6.33 10.73 -6.03
C GLY A 310 -7.17 9.56 -5.50
N SER A 311 -8.24 9.15 -6.21
CA SER A 311 -9.05 8.00 -5.77
C SER A 311 -8.27 6.69 -5.91
N VAL A 312 -7.50 6.57 -6.99
CA VAL A 312 -6.63 5.40 -7.24
C VAL A 312 -5.59 5.26 -6.15
N VAL A 313 -4.95 6.36 -5.76
CA VAL A 313 -3.96 6.38 -4.69
C VAL A 313 -4.59 6.02 -3.37
N GLN A 314 -5.78 6.55 -3.07
CA GLN A 314 -6.50 6.18 -1.87
C GLN A 314 -6.75 4.67 -1.81
N ALA A 315 -7.26 4.07 -2.89
CA ALA A 315 -7.52 2.64 -2.95
C ALA A 315 -6.26 1.77 -2.87
N VAL A 316 -5.13 2.24 -3.44
CA VAL A 316 -3.84 1.57 -3.28
C VAL A 316 -3.39 1.66 -1.83
N LEU A 317 -3.42 2.86 -1.23
CA LEU A 317 -3.04 3.07 0.16
C LEU A 317 -3.85 2.20 1.13
N GLU A 318 -5.16 2.14 0.95
CA GLU A 318 -6.03 1.29 1.78
C GLU A 318 -5.61 -0.19 1.68
N ARG A 319 -5.25 -0.68 0.49
CA ARG A 319 -4.69 -2.02 0.32
C ARG A 319 -3.35 -2.19 1.01
N PHE A 320 -2.45 -1.20 0.94
CA PHE A 320 -1.18 -1.23 1.67
C PHE A 320 -1.40 -1.31 3.18
N ILE A 321 -2.33 -0.52 3.73
CA ILE A 321 -2.68 -0.56 5.16
C ILE A 321 -3.22 -1.94 5.54
N LEU A 322 -4.12 -2.51 4.72
CA LEU A 322 -4.63 -3.87 4.94
C LEU A 322 -3.50 -4.92 4.85
N ALA A 323 -2.56 -4.74 3.92
CA ALA A 323 -1.41 -5.62 3.74
C ALA A 323 -0.50 -5.59 4.97
N VAL A 324 -0.16 -4.41 5.48
CA VAL A 324 0.62 -4.29 6.74
C VAL A 324 -0.11 -4.93 7.92
N GLY A 325 -1.42 -4.68 8.06
CA GLY A 325 -2.21 -5.31 9.13
C GLY A 325 -2.19 -6.84 9.05
N ARG A 326 -2.36 -7.39 7.84
CA ARG A 326 -2.30 -8.84 7.59
C ARG A 326 -0.93 -9.43 7.90
N ASP A 327 0.13 -8.68 7.62
CA ASP A 327 1.52 -9.07 7.87
C ASP A 327 1.84 -9.10 9.37
N ILE A 328 1.37 -8.11 10.14
CA ILE A 328 1.46 -8.08 11.61
C ILE A 328 0.75 -9.29 12.22
N ASP A 329 -0.47 -9.58 11.75
CA ASP A 329 -1.30 -10.69 12.24
C ASP A 329 -0.79 -12.07 11.80
N SER A 330 0.25 -12.12 10.96
CA SER A 330 0.80 -13.38 10.49
C SER A 330 1.62 -14.06 11.59
N LEU A 331 1.65 -15.40 11.56
CA LEU A 331 2.48 -16.19 12.49
C LEU A 331 3.97 -15.88 12.34
N ARG A 332 4.40 -15.55 11.11
CA ARG A 332 5.77 -15.15 10.79
C ARG A 332 5.75 -13.84 10.00
N PRO A 333 5.73 -12.69 10.70
CA PRO A 333 5.80 -11.39 10.06
C PRO A 333 7.05 -11.24 9.20
N SER A 334 6.94 -10.46 8.13
CA SER A 334 8.02 -10.25 7.17
C SER A 334 9.25 -9.52 7.74
N VAL A 335 9.01 -8.63 8.70
CA VAL A 335 10.01 -7.92 9.52
C VAL A 335 9.56 -7.90 10.98
N ASP A 336 10.28 -7.21 11.86
CA ASP A 336 9.85 -7.04 13.24
C ASP A 336 8.49 -6.33 13.34
N ARG A 337 7.67 -6.71 14.32
CA ARG A 337 6.32 -6.16 14.47
C ARG A 337 6.37 -4.68 14.80
N ALA A 338 7.35 -4.23 15.58
CA ALA A 338 7.54 -2.83 15.90
C ALA A 338 7.69 -1.96 14.63
N HIS A 339 8.47 -2.42 13.65
CA HIS A 339 8.62 -1.77 12.35
C HIS A 339 7.29 -1.71 11.59
N LEU A 340 6.55 -2.83 11.50
CA LEU A 340 5.24 -2.84 10.84
C LEU A 340 4.22 -1.92 11.56
N HIS A 341 4.24 -1.87 12.89
CA HIS A 341 3.42 -0.95 13.67
C HIS A 341 3.83 0.52 13.46
N ALA A 342 5.12 0.81 13.29
CA ALA A 342 5.60 2.14 12.92
C ALA A 342 5.04 2.56 11.55
N LEU A 343 5.09 1.66 10.55
CA LEU A 343 4.47 1.89 9.24
C LEU A 343 2.96 2.16 9.33
N LEU A 344 2.24 1.42 10.20
CA LEU A 344 0.81 1.69 10.45
C LEU A 344 0.55 3.00 11.19
N THR A 345 1.41 3.40 12.12
CA THR A 345 1.23 4.64 12.88
C THR A 345 1.35 5.86 11.97
N GLU A 346 2.22 5.76 10.95
CA GLU A 346 2.35 6.77 9.90
C GLU A 346 1.09 6.90 9.02
N LYS A 347 0.11 5.99 9.11
CA LYS A 347 -1.20 6.06 8.42
C LYS A 347 -1.87 7.42 8.50
N SER A 348 -1.82 8.08 9.67
CA SER A 348 -2.47 9.38 9.87
C SER A 348 -1.92 10.42 8.88
N HIS A 349 -0.61 10.43 8.68
CA HIS A 349 0.05 11.33 7.76
C HIS A 349 -0.09 10.88 6.30
N VAL A 350 -0.15 9.57 6.02
CA VAL A 350 -0.41 9.10 4.66
C VAL A 350 -1.85 9.43 4.22
N THR A 351 -2.80 9.47 5.16
CA THR A 351 -4.17 9.94 4.89
C THR A 351 -4.17 11.43 4.51
N THR A 352 -3.41 12.26 5.22
CA THR A 352 -3.22 13.67 4.85
C THR A 352 -2.55 13.79 3.47
N ALA A 353 -1.62 12.92 3.11
CA ALA A 353 -1.00 12.90 1.79
C ALA A 353 -2.00 12.59 0.66
N VAL A 354 -3.05 11.79 0.90
CA VAL A 354 -4.15 11.62 -0.07
C VAL A 354 -4.90 12.93 -0.30
N THR A 355 -5.15 13.70 0.76
CA THR A 355 -5.78 15.03 0.62
C THR A 355 -4.89 15.99 -0.18
N VAL A 356 -3.58 15.98 0.07
CA VAL A 356 -2.62 16.77 -0.71
C VAL A 356 -2.61 16.32 -2.18
N LEU A 357 -2.68 15.02 -2.44
CA LEU A 357 -2.74 14.53 -3.82
C LEU A 357 -4.04 14.95 -4.53
N GLN A 358 -5.18 14.99 -3.83
CA GLN A 358 -6.43 15.55 -4.40
C GLN A 358 -6.28 17.05 -4.75
N GLN A 359 -5.47 17.79 -3.98
CA GLN A 359 -5.11 19.16 -4.34
C GLN A 359 -4.21 19.17 -5.59
N CYS A 360 -3.23 18.28 -5.69
CA CYS A 360 -2.40 18.11 -6.88
C CYS A 360 -3.23 17.76 -8.12
N ASP A 361 -4.25 16.89 -8.00
CA ASP A 361 -5.20 16.59 -9.08
C ASP A 361 -5.93 17.84 -9.54
N SER A 362 -6.42 18.65 -8.59
CA SER A 362 -7.12 19.90 -8.88
C SER A 362 -6.20 20.90 -9.60
N LEU A 363 -4.92 20.96 -9.23
CA LEU A 363 -3.92 21.80 -9.90
C LEU A 363 -3.60 21.30 -11.31
N ALA A 364 -3.48 19.98 -11.47
CA ALA A 364 -3.19 19.38 -12.75
C ALA A 364 -4.36 19.51 -13.74
N GLU A 365 -5.60 19.44 -13.27
CA GLU A 365 -6.80 19.68 -14.08
C GLU A 365 -6.85 21.12 -14.63
N VAL A 366 -6.39 22.10 -13.85
CA VAL A 366 -6.27 23.49 -14.30
C VAL A 366 -5.22 23.64 -15.41
N LEU A 367 -4.13 22.87 -15.34
CA LEU A 367 -3.05 22.91 -16.34
C LEU A 367 -3.38 22.13 -17.61
N HIS A 368 -4.09 21.01 -17.49
CA HIS A 368 -4.43 20.09 -18.58
C HIS A 368 -5.95 19.90 -18.73
N PRO A 369 -6.71 20.98 -18.99
CA PRO A 369 -8.16 20.89 -19.10
C PRO A 369 -8.56 19.97 -20.25
N GLY A 370 -9.30 18.91 -19.94
CA GLY A 370 -9.81 17.96 -20.93
C GLY A 370 -8.91 16.77 -21.24
N SER A 371 -7.72 16.66 -20.63
CA SER A 371 -6.89 15.45 -20.68
C SER A 371 -6.72 14.84 -19.27
N PRO A 372 -7.61 13.94 -18.85
CA PRO A 372 -7.59 13.37 -17.50
C PRO A 372 -6.38 12.43 -17.27
N ALA A 373 -5.85 11.82 -18.34
CA ALA A 373 -4.63 11.01 -18.25
C ALA A 373 -3.40 11.89 -17.96
N ASP A 374 -3.25 12.98 -18.70
CA ASP A 374 -2.14 13.93 -18.50
C ASP A 374 -2.27 14.64 -17.15
N ALA A 375 -3.50 15.00 -16.75
CA ALA A 375 -3.77 15.58 -15.43
C ALA A 375 -3.39 14.60 -14.30
N GLY A 376 -3.73 13.32 -14.41
CA GLY A 376 -3.35 12.32 -13.42
C GLY A 376 -1.83 12.11 -13.31
N ALA A 377 -1.13 12.05 -14.45
CA ALA A 377 0.33 11.95 -14.49
C ALA A 377 0.98 13.21 -13.89
N ALA A 378 0.50 14.40 -14.26
CA ALA A 378 0.97 15.68 -13.76
C ALA A 378 0.73 15.83 -12.25
N ALA A 379 -0.41 15.34 -11.72
CA ALA A 379 -0.70 15.34 -10.30
C ALA A 379 0.27 14.47 -9.51
N LEU A 380 0.58 13.27 -10.01
CA LEU A 380 1.58 12.38 -9.39
C LEU A 380 2.98 12.96 -9.47
N GLN A 381 3.35 13.55 -10.60
CA GLN A 381 4.63 14.24 -10.74
C GLN A 381 4.73 15.42 -9.76
N THR A 382 3.64 16.15 -9.57
CA THR A 382 3.56 17.27 -8.61
C THR A 382 3.73 16.78 -7.18
N MET A 383 3.05 15.70 -6.81
CA MET A 383 3.17 15.11 -5.48
C MET A 383 4.57 14.55 -5.24
N ARG A 384 5.13 13.80 -6.20
CA ARG A 384 6.52 13.30 -6.13
C ARG A 384 7.49 14.46 -5.90
N LYS A 385 7.35 15.54 -6.67
CA LYS A 385 8.23 16.71 -6.50
C LYS A 385 8.06 17.38 -5.14
N ALA A 386 6.83 17.47 -4.63
CA ALA A 386 6.58 18.00 -3.29
C ALA A 386 7.30 17.17 -2.22
N VAL A 387 7.24 15.84 -2.32
CA VAL A 387 7.95 14.92 -1.40
C VAL A 387 9.46 15.01 -1.60
N ASP A 388 9.98 15.05 -2.84
CA ASP A 388 11.42 15.23 -3.11
C ASP A 388 11.97 16.53 -2.50
N LEU A 389 11.17 17.60 -2.53
CA LEU A 389 11.55 18.87 -1.95
C LEU A 389 11.61 18.79 -0.43
N THR A 390 10.72 18.02 0.21
CA THR A 390 10.74 17.85 1.67
C THR A 390 11.99 17.11 2.17
N ASP A 391 12.64 16.31 1.33
CA ASP A 391 13.89 15.63 1.66
C ASP A 391 15.14 16.51 1.41
N GLN A 392 14.99 17.65 0.72
CA GLN A 392 16.11 18.54 0.40
C GLN A 392 16.50 19.40 1.60
N SER A 393 17.81 19.44 1.89
CA SER A 393 18.35 20.29 2.95
C SER A 393 18.33 21.79 2.61
N TYR A 394 18.25 22.14 1.33
CA TYR A 394 18.29 23.52 0.84
C TYR A 394 17.27 23.74 -0.28
N PHE A 395 16.57 24.87 -0.20
CA PHE A 395 15.57 25.28 -1.19
C PHE A 395 16.09 26.48 -1.97
N THR A 396 15.95 26.44 -3.30
CA THR A 396 16.30 27.56 -4.16
C THR A 396 15.07 28.01 -4.97
N PRO A 397 14.76 29.32 -5.05
CA PRO A 397 13.64 29.81 -5.85
C PRO A 397 13.69 29.32 -7.31
N GLU A 398 14.89 29.23 -7.89
CA GLU A 398 15.10 28.79 -9.26
C GLU A 398 14.64 27.36 -9.51
N ALA A 399 14.73 26.48 -8.52
CA ALA A 399 14.26 25.10 -8.64
C ALA A 399 12.72 25.05 -8.73
N PHE A 400 12.03 25.93 -8.01
CA PHE A 400 10.57 26.05 -8.08
C PHE A 400 10.10 26.70 -9.38
N VAL A 401 10.79 27.74 -9.85
CA VAL A 401 10.54 28.35 -11.17
C VAL A 401 10.70 27.32 -12.28
N ALA A 402 11.80 26.56 -12.28
CA ALA A 402 12.04 25.52 -13.27
C ALA A 402 10.94 24.44 -13.23
N PHE A 403 10.55 24.01 -12.02
CA PHE A 403 9.48 23.04 -11.85
C PHE A 403 8.12 23.54 -12.36
N ALA A 404 7.71 24.76 -12.01
CA ALA A 404 6.46 25.35 -12.48
C ALA A 404 6.40 25.47 -14.01
N ARG A 405 7.54 25.78 -14.64
CA ARG A 405 7.68 25.82 -16.10
C ARG A 405 7.56 24.45 -16.75
N THR A 406 8.18 23.43 -16.18
CA THR A 406 8.00 22.04 -16.64
C THR A 406 6.53 21.65 -16.60
N MET A 407 5.84 21.91 -15.49
CA MET A 407 4.41 21.60 -15.34
C MET A 407 3.51 22.42 -16.26
N ALA A 408 3.87 23.68 -16.56
CA ALA A 408 3.13 24.54 -17.48
C ALA A 408 3.23 24.10 -18.96
N GLY A 409 3.99 23.05 -19.27
CA GLY A 409 4.15 22.51 -20.61
C GLY A 409 5.38 23.04 -21.35
N GLN A 410 6.42 23.49 -20.65
CA GLN A 410 7.70 23.86 -21.27
C GLN A 410 8.56 22.62 -21.60
N GLU A 411 7.96 21.51 -22.04
CA GLU A 411 8.69 20.49 -22.78
C GLU A 411 8.74 20.93 -24.25
N GLN A 412 9.80 21.65 -24.59
CA GLN A 412 10.23 21.74 -25.99
C GLN A 412 10.48 20.30 -26.47
N ASP A 413 9.64 19.77 -27.36
CA ASP A 413 10.05 18.66 -28.22
C ASP A 413 11.16 19.20 -29.15
N PRO A 414 12.44 18.84 -28.94
CA PRO A 414 13.52 19.34 -29.78
C PRO A 414 13.50 18.70 -31.18
N SER A 415 12.54 17.80 -31.45
CA SER A 415 12.48 16.96 -32.64
C SER A 415 11.36 17.35 -33.60
N ALA A 416 10.46 18.27 -33.22
CA ALA A 416 9.37 18.73 -34.08
C ALA A 416 9.90 19.69 -35.18
N PRO A 417 9.96 19.26 -36.45
CA PRO A 417 10.65 19.99 -37.52
C PRO A 417 9.90 21.25 -38.02
N ASP A 418 8.71 21.54 -37.50
CA ASP A 418 7.86 22.68 -37.89
C ASP A 418 7.44 23.57 -36.70
N ALA A 419 8.05 23.42 -35.52
CA ALA A 419 7.84 24.35 -34.43
C ALA A 419 8.48 25.70 -34.78
N THR A 420 7.69 26.64 -35.29
CA THR A 420 8.09 28.05 -35.46
C THR A 420 8.71 28.53 -34.13
N PRO A 421 10.02 28.86 -34.10
CA PRO A 421 10.65 29.30 -32.86
C PRO A 421 10.07 30.66 -32.47
N GLY A 422 9.32 30.71 -31.36
CA GLY A 422 9.21 31.93 -30.56
C GLY A 422 7.88 32.69 -30.54
N THR A 423 6.73 32.11 -30.87
CA THR A 423 5.44 32.86 -30.82
C THR A 423 4.34 32.33 -29.89
N GLU A 424 4.46 31.15 -29.26
CA GLU A 424 3.65 30.83 -28.06
C GLU A 424 4.29 31.34 -26.75
N GLY A 425 5.55 31.78 -26.81
CA GLY A 425 5.84 33.18 -26.55
C GLY A 425 6.42 33.62 -25.20
N VAL A 426 6.46 32.83 -24.13
CA VAL A 426 6.73 33.25 -22.72
C VAL A 426 5.49 33.72 -21.91
N PRO A 427 4.64 34.69 -22.33
CA PRO A 427 3.46 35.08 -21.55
C PRO A 427 2.49 33.93 -21.25
N VAL A 428 2.31 32.98 -22.18
CA VAL A 428 1.40 31.84 -21.99
C VAL A 428 1.93 30.85 -20.95
N VAL A 429 3.25 30.65 -20.92
CA VAL A 429 3.91 29.79 -19.92
C VAL A 429 3.84 30.45 -18.55
N LEU A 430 4.14 31.75 -18.45
CA LEU A 430 4.04 32.50 -17.20
C LEU A 430 2.59 32.53 -16.66
N ALA A 431 1.61 32.78 -17.52
CA ALA A 431 0.19 32.79 -17.17
C ALA A 431 -0.32 31.43 -16.62
N ARG A 432 0.40 30.32 -16.89
CA ARG A 432 0.11 28.99 -16.31
C ARG A 432 1.01 28.67 -15.11
N ALA A 433 2.28 29.05 -15.16
CA ALA A 433 3.26 28.79 -14.12
C ALA A 433 2.92 29.55 -12.82
N ILE A 434 2.48 30.80 -12.91
CA ILE A 434 2.09 31.63 -11.74
C ILE A 434 0.93 31.00 -10.95
N PRO A 435 -0.25 30.71 -11.56
CA PRO A 435 -1.34 30.09 -10.81
C PRO A 435 -1.01 28.67 -10.32
N PHE A 436 -0.20 27.91 -11.07
CA PHE A 436 0.31 26.62 -10.60
C PHE A 436 1.17 26.79 -9.34
N LEU A 437 2.15 27.68 -9.35
CA LEU A 437 3.05 27.88 -8.23
C LEU A 437 2.31 28.43 -6.99
N HIS A 438 1.33 29.31 -7.20
CA HIS A 438 0.43 29.77 -6.14
C HIS A 438 -0.36 28.60 -5.54
N GLY A 439 -0.90 27.72 -6.37
CA GLY A 439 -1.56 26.50 -5.95
C GLY A 439 -0.64 25.53 -5.22
N PHE A 440 0.59 25.35 -5.72
CA PHE A 440 1.61 24.50 -5.12
C PHE A 440 2.06 25.01 -3.74
N SER A 441 2.04 26.33 -3.50
CA SER A 441 2.24 26.90 -2.17
C SER A 441 1.17 26.43 -1.15
N ALA A 442 -0.07 26.28 -1.60
CA ALA A 442 -1.14 25.71 -0.77
C ALA A 442 -0.91 24.22 -0.48
N VAL A 443 -0.47 23.45 -1.49
CA VAL A 443 -0.07 22.04 -1.33
C VAL A 443 1.02 21.90 -0.27
N LEU A 444 2.11 22.67 -0.34
CA LEU A 444 3.19 22.63 0.65
C LEU A 444 2.75 23.06 2.05
N ARG A 445 1.77 23.98 2.16
CA ARG A 445 1.22 24.41 3.44
C ARG A 445 0.40 23.30 4.09
N ASP A 446 -0.37 22.56 3.30
CA ASP A 446 -1.31 21.54 3.77
C ASP A 446 -0.63 20.16 3.92
N MET A 447 0.64 20.04 3.53
CA MET A 447 1.48 18.86 3.78
C MET A 447 1.67 18.57 5.28
N PRO A 448 1.70 17.29 5.70
CA PRO A 448 1.92 16.93 7.09
C PRO A 448 3.27 17.42 7.59
N GLU A 449 3.31 17.91 8.84
CA GLU A 449 4.51 18.46 9.47
C GLU A 449 5.66 17.45 9.51
N ARG A 450 5.35 16.17 9.72
CA ARG A 450 6.35 15.09 9.77
C ARG A 450 7.01 14.78 8.43
N VAL A 451 6.45 15.26 7.32
CA VAL A 451 7.11 15.10 6.02
C VAL A 451 8.33 16.02 5.92
N PHE A 452 8.30 17.15 6.63
CA PHE A 452 9.47 17.99 6.80
C PHE A 452 10.33 17.46 7.95
N VAL A 453 11.64 17.62 7.81
CA VAL A 453 12.62 17.34 8.86
C VAL A 453 12.33 18.17 10.11
N ASP A 454 11.99 19.45 9.92
CA ASP A 454 11.59 20.35 11.00
C ASP A 454 10.72 21.53 10.49
N ASP A 455 10.18 22.30 11.43
CA ASP A 455 9.37 23.49 11.13
C ASP A 455 10.13 24.58 10.37
N GLN A 456 11.45 24.70 10.56
CA GLN A 456 12.26 25.69 9.85
C GLN A 456 12.39 25.31 8.38
N GLN A 457 12.55 24.03 8.07
CA GLN A 457 12.62 23.54 6.71
C GLN A 457 11.30 23.82 5.98
N ARG A 458 10.16 23.56 6.63
CA ARG A 458 8.83 23.92 6.10
C ARG A 458 8.71 25.43 5.81
N MET A 459 9.18 26.27 6.73
CA MET A 459 9.16 27.72 6.55
C MET A 459 10.05 28.17 5.37
N ARG A 460 11.28 27.65 5.28
CA ARG A 460 12.22 27.96 4.19
C ARG A 460 11.69 27.51 2.83
N ALA A 461 11.03 26.36 2.76
CA ALA A 461 10.39 25.90 1.53
C ALA A 461 9.31 26.88 1.05
N ARG A 462 8.48 27.37 1.97
CA ARG A 462 7.41 28.35 1.67
C ARG A 462 7.97 29.71 1.26
N GLU A 463 9.02 30.18 1.93
CA GLU A 463 9.72 31.42 1.57
C GLU A 463 10.33 31.32 0.16
N ALA A 464 10.98 30.19 -0.16
CA ALA A 464 11.55 29.96 -1.48
C ALA A 464 10.49 29.91 -2.59
N VAL A 465 9.32 29.31 -2.33
CA VAL A 465 8.19 29.34 -3.27
C VAL A 465 7.63 30.75 -3.45
N GLN A 466 7.55 31.53 -2.37
CA GLN A 466 7.08 32.92 -2.49
C GLN A 466 8.04 33.77 -3.32
N HIS A 467 9.35 33.65 -3.10
CA HIS A 467 10.34 34.33 -3.94
C HIS A 467 10.25 33.90 -5.40
N ALA A 468 10.08 32.60 -5.68
CA ALA A 468 9.88 32.10 -7.03
C ALA A 468 8.60 32.64 -7.70
N LEU A 469 7.54 32.87 -6.92
CA LEU A 469 6.30 33.50 -7.39
C LEU A 469 6.56 34.96 -7.78
N ASP A 470 7.24 35.69 -6.89
CA ASP A 470 7.57 37.10 -7.10
C ASP A 470 8.47 37.26 -8.34
N ASP A 471 9.47 36.39 -8.53
CA ASP A 471 10.34 36.37 -9.71
C ASP A 471 9.54 36.15 -11.02
N LEU A 472 8.58 35.20 -11.02
CA LEU A 472 7.72 34.94 -12.19
C LEU A 472 6.78 36.11 -12.50
N ILE A 473 6.25 36.78 -11.47
CA ILE A 473 5.38 37.95 -11.61
C ILE A 473 6.17 39.13 -12.15
N ASP A 474 7.38 39.36 -11.64
CA ASP A 474 8.26 40.43 -12.13
C ASP A 474 8.66 40.20 -13.59
N GLU A 475 8.91 38.95 -13.99
CA GLU A 475 9.15 38.56 -15.38
C GLU A 475 7.90 38.79 -16.27
N GLU A 476 6.71 38.40 -15.80
CA GLU A 476 5.44 38.67 -16.52
C GLU A 476 5.23 40.16 -16.72
N ASN A 477 5.43 40.97 -15.67
CA ASN A 477 5.30 42.43 -15.71
C ASN A 477 6.32 43.09 -16.66
N ALA A 478 7.49 42.48 -16.88
CA ALA A 478 8.48 42.97 -17.83
C ALA A 478 8.08 42.71 -19.30
N HIS A 479 7.14 41.79 -19.54
CA HIS A 479 6.63 41.41 -20.86
C HIS A 479 5.30 42.10 -21.24
N VAL A 480 4.62 42.72 -20.28
CA VAL A 480 3.39 43.55 -20.48
C VAL A 480 3.75 44.99 -20.77
#